data_AF-Q6WE75-F1
#
_entry.id   AF-Q6WE75-F1
#
_cell.length_a   1.000
_cell.length_b   1.000
_cell.length_c   1.000
_cell.angle_alpha   90.00
_cell.angle_beta   90.00
_cell.angle_gamma   90.00
#
_symmetry.space_group_name_H-M   'P 1'
#
loop_
_entity.id
_entity.type
_entity.pdbx_description
1 polymer ?
#
loop_
_entity_poly.entity_id
_entity_poly.type
_entity_poly.pdbx_seq_one_letter_code
_entity_poly.pdbx_strand_id
1 'polypeptide(L)'
;VILDDVDKADQVYELLPDLTLLHPDTLVLITSRYRDVLISSGVEESSIYMLTGLTTQHSHELFCLHSFNRPHPAPAFQSLVHKFVEACGGLPLSLKVFGALLKGKSTSYWEAQLIELRSILPSQIKQRLQISYNALNVTERAMFLDIACFFIGEDVDSVIRIWDNGLCGFQNIQDKCLIEINKNENKIKMHDHLRDMGRDL
;
A
#
# COMPACT_ATOMS: atom_id res chain seq x y z
N VAL A 1 12.45 20.49 -5.87
CA VAL A 1 12.66 20.17 -4.43
C VAL A 1 11.96 18.85 -4.14
N ILE A 2 12.51 17.99 -3.27
CA ILE A 2 11.85 16.74 -2.84
C ILE A 2 11.73 16.78 -1.33
N LEU A 3 10.51 16.64 -0.81
CA LEU A 3 10.21 16.46 0.60
C LEU A 3 9.77 15.01 0.80
N ASP A 4 10.61 14.21 1.44
CA ASP A 4 10.40 12.76 1.56
C ASP A 4 9.89 12.36 2.95
N ASP A 5 8.96 11.42 3.02
CA ASP A 5 8.34 10.84 4.23
C ASP A 5 7.74 11.89 5.18
N VAL A 6 7.00 12.86 4.63
CA VAL A 6 6.28 13.89 5.40
C VAL A 6 5.12 13.24 6.16
N ASP A 7 5.11 13.37 7.48
CA ASP A 7 4.06 12.82 8.36
C ASP A 7 3.21 13.91 9.05
N LYS A 8 3.60 15.18 8.92
CA LYS A 8 2.86 16.34 9.44
C LYS A 8 2.96 17.53 8.50
N ALA A 9 1.85 18.26 8.34
CA ALA A 9 1.80 19.42 7.45
C ALA A 9 2.78 20.54 7.87
N ASP A 10 3.01 20.70 9.17
CA ASP A 10 3.95 21.70 9.71
C ASP A 10 5.37 21.54 9.15
N GLN A 11 5.81 20.32 8.84
CA GLN A 11 7.12 20.07 8.23
C GLN A 11 7.25 20.74 6.86
N VAL A 12 6.16 20.83 6.09
CA VAL A 12 6.15 21.51 4.80
C VAL A 12 6.22 23.01 5.01
N TYR A 13 5.43 23.56 5.93
CA TYR A 13 5.42 25.01 6.23
C TYR A 13 6.75 25.51 6.82
N GLU A 14 7.46 24.69 7.60
CA GLU A 14 8.79 25.04 8.12
C GLU A 14 9.85 25.16 7.01
N LEU A 15 9.73 24.36 5.95
CA LEU A 15 10.69 24.31 4.83
C LEU A 15 10.30 25.21 3.67
N LEU A 16 9.01 25.32 3.40
CA LEU A 16 8.38 26.07 2.32
C LEU A 16 7.17 26.84 2.91
N PRO A 17 7.43 27.99 3.58
CA PRO A 17 6.39 28.72 4.30
C PRO A 17 5.24 29.21 3.41
N ASP A 18 5.53 29.43 2.12
CA ASP A 18 4.53 29.82 1.13
C ASP A 18 4.89 29.22 -0.23
N LEU A 19 4.13 28.19 -0.63
CA LEU A 19 4.29 27.52 -1.92
C LEU A 19 3.97 28.44 -3.11
N THR A 20 3.22 29.53 -2.90
CA THR A 20 2.85 30.48 -3.96
C THR A 20 4.00 31.43 -4.34
N LEU A 21 5.03 31.54 -3.48
CA LEU A 21 6.23 32.33 -3.75
C LEU A 21 7.23 31.58 -4.64
N LEU A 22 6.99 30.31 -4.95
CA LEU A 22 7.84 29.55 -5.84
C LEU A 22 7.67 30.03 -7.29
N HIS A 23 8.76 30.03 -8.05
CA HIS A 23 8.71 30.33 -9.47
C HIS A 23 7.74 29.35 -10.17
N PRO A 24 6.90 29.77 -11.13
CA PRO A 24 5.88 28.92 -11.76
C PRO A 24 6.40 27.60 -12.34
N ASP A 25 7.65 27.57 -12.80
CA ASP A 25 8.30 26.37 -13.33
C ASP A 25 8.93 25.47 -12.25
N THR A 26 8.71 25.77 -10.97
CA THR A 26 9.25 24.98 -9.85
C THR A 26 8.40 23.74 -9.63
N LEU A 27 9.05 22.57 -9.67
CA LEU A 27 8.45 21.32 -9.26
C LEU A 27 8.87 20.95 -7.82
N VAL A 28 7.88 20.81 -6.94
CA VAL A 28 8.03 20.23 -5.60
C VAL A 28 7.34 18.88 -5.58
N LEU A 29 8.08 17.84 -5.19
CA LEU A 29 7.53 16.51 -4.99
C LEU A 29 7.50 16.20 -3.50
N ILE A 30 6.32 15.88 -2.98
CA ILE A 30 6.10 15.54 -1.57
C ILE A 30 5.64 14.09 -1.50
N THR A 31 6.32 13.26 -0.71
CA THR A 31 5.85 11.90 -0.42
C THR A 31 5.30 11.87 1.02
N SER A 32 4.16 11.22 1.18
CA SER A 32 3.51 11.02 2.48
C SER A 32 2.75 9.70 2.45
N ARG A 33 2.58 9.09 3.62
CA ARG A 33 1.70 7.92 3.82
C ARG A 33 0.25 8.32 4.09
N TYR A 34 0.03 9.61 4.35
CA TYR A 34 -1.23 10.18 4.82
C TYR A 34 -1.69 11.26 3.84
N ARG A 35 -2.85 11.03 3.23
CA ARG A 35 -3.40 11.91 2.19
C ARG A 35 -3.84 13.26 2.77
N ASP A 36 -4.41 13.25 3.96
CA ASP A 36 -4.78 14.43 4.74
C ASP A 36 -3.58 15.34 5.04
N VAL A 37 -2.39 14.78 5.26
CA VAL A 37 -1.15 15.56 5.43
C VAL A 37 -0.82 16.34 4.15
N LEU A 38 -0.99 15.75 2.96
CA LEU A 38 -0.72 16.45 1.69
C LEU A 38 -1.72 17.60 1.47
N ILE A 39 -3.01 17.33 1.68
CA ILE A 39 -4.07 18.35 1.55
C ILE A 39 -3.84 19.49 2.55
N SER A 40 -3.55 19.14 3.81
CA SER A 40 -3.29 20.10 4.88
C SER A 40 -1.99 20.89 4.66
N SER A 41 -1.11 20.43 3.77
CA SER A 41 0.10 21.15 3.33
C SER A 41 -0.15 22.06 2.12
N GLY A 42 -1.41 22.21 1.68
CA GLY A 42 -1.77 23.06 0.54
C GLY A 42 -1.58 22.41 -0.83
N VAL A 43 -1.38 21.09 -0.89
CA VAL A 43 -1.31 20.36 -2.18
C VAL A 43 -2.71 20.21 -2.75
N GLU A 44 -2.89 20.62 -4.01
CA GLU A 44 -4.16 20.42 -4.71
C GLU A 44 -4.49 18.92 -4.84
N GLU A 45 -5.74 18.56 -4.55
CA GLU A 45 -6.20 17.18 -4.60
C GLU A 45 -6.01 16.52 -5.98
N SER A 46 -6.17 17.29 -7.06
CA SER A 46 -5.92 16.88 -8.44
C SER A 46 -4.48 16.46 -8.70
N SER A 47 -3.54 16.94 -7.89
CA SER A 47 -2.10 16.67 -7.99
C SER A 47 -1.64 15.50 -7.12
N ILE A 48 -2.53 14.94 -6.28
CA ILE A 48 -2.20 13.79 -5.42
C ILE A 48 -2.27 12.50 -6.24
N TYR A 49 -1.11 11.86 -6.38
CA TYR A 49 -0.99 10.54 -6.99
C TYR A 49 -0.89 9.45 -5.92
N MET A 50 -1.93 8.63 -5.80
CA MET A 50 -1.92 7.48 -4.90
C MET A 50 -1.12 6.34 -5.52
N LEU A 51 0.02 6.02 -4.91
CA LEU A 51 0.86 4.91 -5.32
C LEU A 51 0.17 3.58 -5.02
N THR A 52 0.08 2.73 -6.04
CA THR A 52 -0.40 1.35 -5.93
C THR A 52 0.76 0.35 -6.03
N GLY A 53 0.51 -0.90 -5.65
CA GLY A 53 1.46 -1.99 -5.85
C GLY A 53 1.81 -2.20 -7.34
N LEU A 54 2.95 -2.84 -7.60
CA LEU A 54 3.34 -3.19 -8.96
C LEU A 54 2.35 -4.19 -9.57
N THR A 55 2.13 -4.05 -10.87
CA THR A 55 1.40 -5.07 -11.64
C THR A 55 2.11 -6.42 -11.55
N THR A 56 1.38 -7.51 -11.78
CA THR A 56 1.98 -8.85 -11.80
C THR A 56 3.17 -8.95 -12.76
N GLN A 57 3.06 -8.29 -13.93
CA GLN A 57 4.13 -8.24 -14.91
C GLN A 57 5.37 -7.50 -14.38
N HIS A 58 5.22 -6.26 -13.92
CA HIS A 58 6.35 -5.49 -13.38
C HIS A 58 6.95 -6.12 -12.13
N SER A 59 6.12 -6.77 -11.31
CA SER A 59 6.57 -7.52 -10.14
C SER A 59 7.46 -8.68 -10.53
N HIS A 60 7.05 -9.42 -11.56
CA HIS A 60 7.81 -10.54 -12.10
C HIS A 60 9.15 -10.09 -12.69
N GLU A 61 9.14 -9.03 -13.52
CA GLU A 61 10.35 -8.45 -14.09
C GLU A 61 11.32 -7.97 -13.00
N LEU A 62 10.83 -7.21 -12.02
CA LEU A 62 11.63 -6.71 -10.91
C LEU A 62 12.25 -7.85 -10.10
N PHE A 63 11.45 -8.85 -9.72
CA PHE A 63 11.94 -10.00 -8.99
C PHE A 63 13.02 -10.76 -9.78
N CYS A 64 12.81 -10.95 -11.08
CA CYS A 64 13.79 -11.62 -11.94
C CYS A 64 15.08 -10.82 -12.12
N LEU A 65 14.99 -9.50 -12.24
CA LEU A 65 16.18 -8.63 -12.27
C LEU A 65 17.02 -8.82 -11.01
N HIS A 66 16.39 -8.94 -9.84
CA HIS A 66 17.11 -9.11 -8.57
C HIS A 66 17.60 -10.54 -8.30
N SER A 67 16.95 -11.57 -8.85
CA SER A 67 17.33 -12.99 -8.66
C SER A 67 18.19 -13.58 -9.78
N PHE A 68 18.05 -13.11 -11.01
CA PHE A 68 18.74 -13.63 -12.20
C PHE A 68 19.56 -12.59 -12.98
N ASN A 69 19.53 -11.29 -12.59
CA ASN A 69 20.11 -10.17 -13.36
C ASN A 69 19.53 -10.03 -14.79
N ARG A 70 18.31 -10.52 -15.02
CA ARG A 70 17.61 -10.44 -16.31
C ARG A 70 16.11 -10.47 -16.06
N PRO A 71 15.26 -9.98 -16.98
CA PRO A 71 13.82 -9.85 -16.72
C PRO A 71 13.04 -11.17 -16.68
N HIS A 72 13.71 -12.32 -16.93
CA HIS A 72 13.05 -13.63 -17.01
C HIS A 72 13.83 -14.73 -16.26
N PRO A 73 13.14 -15.68 -15.60
CA PRO A 73 13.80 -16.77 -14.90
C PRO A 73 14.37 -17.82 -15.87
N ALA A 74 15.21 -18.71 -15.35
CA ALA A 74 15.46 -19.96 -16.05
C ALA A 74 14.19 -20.86 -16.00
N PRO A 75 13.94 -21.74 -16.99
CA PRO A 75 12.72 -22.54 -17.07
C PRO A 75 12.40 -23.31 -15.78
N ALA A 76 13.42 -23.89 -15.13
CA ALA A 76 13.26 -24.63 -13.88
C ALA A 76 12.75 -23.80 -12.68
N PHE A 77 12.83 -22.47 -12.75
CA PHE A 77 12.43 -21.56 -11.67
C PHE A 77 11.10 -20.84 -11.94
N GLN A 78 10.49 -21.04 -13.11
CA GLN A 78 9.32 -20.26 -13.53
C GLN A 78 8.15 -20.37 -12.54
N SER A 79 7.84 -21.58 -12.07
CA SER A 79 6.80 -21.80 -11.07
C SER A 79 7.14 -21.20 -9.70
N LEU A 80 8.42 -21.20 -9.32
CA LEU A 80 8.87 -20.63 -8.04
C LEU A 80 8.82 -19.11 -8.07
N VAL A 81 9.28 -18.47 -9.15
CA VAL A 81 9.15 -17.01 -9.33
C VAL A 81 7.70 -16.59 -9.22
N HIS A 82 6.78 -17.29 -9.90
CA HIS A 82 5.37 -16.95 -9.83
C HIS A 82 4.85 -16.96 -8.37
N LYS A 83 5.15 -18.01 -7.60
CA LYS A 83 4.74 -18.12 -6.20
C LYS A 83 5.36 -17.05 -5.29
N PHE A 84 6.62 -16.67 -5.52
CA PHE A 84 7.26 -15.59 -4.76
C PHE A 84 6.69 -14.21 -5.10
N VAL A 85 6.44 -13.96 -6.39
CA VAL A 85 5.83 -12.71 -6.86
C VAL A 85 4.43 -12.55 -6.30
N GLU A 86 3.64 -13.62 -6.34
CA GLU A 86 2.31 -13.68 -5.73
C GLU A 86 2.39 -13.41 -4.21
N ALA A 87 3.28 -14.10 -3.49
CA ALA A 87 3.46 -13.89 -2.06
C ALA A 87 3.88 -12.45 -1.72
N CYS A 88 4.68 -11.80 -2.56
CA CYS A 88 5.12 -10.41 -2.32
C CYS A 88 4.01 -9.37 -2.55
N GLY A 89 2.88 -9.74 -3.16
CA GLY A 89 1.70 -8.87 -3.31
C GLY A 89 2.00 -7.55 -4.00
N GLY A 90 2.87 -7.54 -5.01
CA GLY A 90 3.23 -6.34 -5.75
C GLY A 90 4.10 -5.31 -5.01
N LEU A 91 4.54 -5.60 -3.78
CA LEU A 91 5.38 -4.69 -3.00
C LEU A 91 6.83 -4.66 -3.52
N PRO A 92 7.31 -3.54 -4.10
CA PRO A 92 8.65 -3.48 -4.70
C PRO A 92 9.76 -3.88 -3.75
N LEU A 93 9.69 -3.44 -2.48
CA LEU A 93 10.73 -3.72 -1.50
C LEU A 93 10.85 -5.22 -1.20
N SER A 94 9.72 -5.90 -0.99
CA SER A 94 9.69 -7.35 -0.76
C SER A 94 10.29 -8.12 -1.94
N LEU A 95 9.89 -7.74 -3.17
CA LEU A 95 10.40 -8.36 -4.40
C LEU A 95 11.92 -8.24 -4.52
N LYS A 96 12.49 -7.06 -4.22
CA LYS A 96 13.94 -6.83 -4.25
C LYS A 96 14.68 -7.64 -3.21
N VAL A 97 14.18 -7.67 -1.97
CA VAL A 97 14.79 -8.38 -0.83
C VAL A 97 14.84 -9.88 -1.12
N PHE A 98 13.71 -10.49 -1.48
CA PHE A 98 13.67 -11.93 -1.77
C PHE A 98 14.40 -12.27 -3.06
N GLY A 99 14.29 -11.44 -4.11
CA GLY A 99 15.06 -11.64 -5.33
C GLY A 99 16.57 -11.70 -5.05
N ALA A 100 17.09 -10.75 -4.26
CA ALA A 100 18.50 -10.72 -3.88
C ALA A 100 18.91 -11.91 -2.98
N LEU A 101 18.08 -12.28 -2.01
CA LEU A 101 18.31 -13.43 -1.11
C LEU A 101 18.48 -14.75 -1.89
N LEU A 102 17.67 -14.91 -2.93
CA LEU A 102 17.56 -16.15 -3.69
C LEU A 102 18.56 -16.26 -4.85
N LYS A 103 19.27 -15.16 -5.15
CA LYS A 103 20.20 -15.07 -6.26
C LYS A 103 21.30 -16.13 -6.17
N GLY A 104 21.45 -16.91 -7.24
CA GLY A 104 22.45 -17.98 -7.34
C GLY A 104 22.20 -19.21 -6.47
N LYS A 105 21.03 -19.33 -5.85
CA LYS A 105 20.66 -20.48 -5.00
C LYS A 105 19.94 -21.57 -5.80
N SER A 106 19.97 -22.80 -5.28
CA SER A 106 19.30 -23.95 -5.88
C SER A 106 17.78 -23.85 -5.77
N THR A 107 17.04 -24.57 -6.63
CA THR A 107 15.57 -24.68 -6.54
C THR A 107 15.12 -25.20 -5.18
N SER A 108 15.84 -26.15 -4.58
CA SER A 108 15.54 -26.67 -3.24
C SER A 108 15.64 -25.60 -2.15
N TYR A 109 16.59 -24.67 -2.26
CA TYR A 109 16.70 -23.54 -1.33
C TYR A 109 15.53 -22.57 -1.51
N TRP A 110 15.13 -22.30 -2.75
CA TRP A 110 13.97 -21.47 -3.06
C TRP A 110 12.68 -22.07 -2.48
N GLU A 111 12.49 -23.38 -2.61
CA GLU A 111 11.34 -24.07 -2.03
C GLU A 111 11.31 -23.94 -0.51
N ALA A 112 12.43 -24.17 0.17
CA ALA A 112 12.54 -24.02 1.62
C ALA A 112 12.25 -22.58 2.06
N GLN A 113 12.82 -21.58 1.37
CA GLN A 113 12.57 -20.17 1.65
C GLN A 113 11.12 -19.76 1.37
N LEU A 114 10.46 -20.37 0.37
CA LEU A 114 9.07 -20.09 0.09
C LEU A 114 8.14 -20.59 1.22
N ILE A 115 8.49 -21.74 1.84
CA ILE A 115 7.77 -22.28 2.99
C ILE A 115 7.91 -21.33 4.19
N GLU A 116 9.14 -20.88 4.47
CA GLU A 116 9.42 -19.92 5.54
C GLU A 116 8.75 -18.56 5.28
N LEU A 117 8.78 -18.09 4.03
CA LEU A 117 8.13 -16.84 3.64
C LEU A 117 6.63 -16.90 3.93
N ARG A 118 5.97 -18.00 3.57
CA ARG A 118 4.53 -18.18 3.79
C ARG A 118 4.16 -18.23 5.27
N SER A 119 5.07 -18.59 6.16
CA SER A 119 4.82 -18.57 7.61
C SER A 119 5.09 -17.21 8.25
N ILE A 120 6.11 -16.47 7.80
CA ILE A 120 6.55 -15.20 8.42
C ILE A 120 5.85 -13.98 7.81
N LEU A 121 5.66 -13.96 6.49
CA LEU A 121 5.19 -12.79 5.76
C LEU A 121 3.83 -12.28 6.24
N PRO A 122 2.82 -13.13 6.53
CA PRO A 122 1.57 -12.66 7.08
C PRO A 122 1.76 -11.87 8.38
N SER A 123 2.64 -12.34 9.27
CA SER A 123 2.91 -11.68 10.55
C SER A 123 3.60 -10.32 10.38
N GLN A 124 4.65 -10.23 9.55
CA GLN A 124 5.37 -8.98 9.33
C GLN A 124 4.54 -7.93 8.57
N ILE A 125 3.80 -8.37 7.55
CA ILE A 125 2.88 -7.49 6.82
C ILE A 125 1.79 -7.00 7.78
N LYS A 126 1.17 -7.90 8.56
CA LYS A 126 0.17 -7.55 9.58
C LYS A 126 0.71 -6.51 10.56
N GLN A 127 1.90 -6.71 11.14
CA GLN A 127 2.50 -5.75 12.07
C GLN A 127 2.69 -4.35 11.46
N ARG A 128 3.13 -4.26 10.20
CA ARG A 128 3.33 -2.97 9.53
C ARG A 128 2.01 -2.28 9.20
N LEU A 129 1.03 -3.02 8.67
CA LEU A 129 -0.30 -2.49 8.36
C LEU A 129 -1.06 -2.06 9.62
N GLN A 130 -0.82 -2.78 10.73
CA GLN A 130 -1.47 -2.50 12.01
C GLN A 130 -1.08 -1.13 12.58
N ILE A 131 0.05 -0.54 12.19
CA ILE A 131 0.43 0.83 12.59
C ILE A 131 -0.63 1.84 12.10
N SER A 132 -1.04 1.75 10.83
CA SER A 132 -2.05 2.63 10.25
C SER A 132 -3.44 2.36 10.85
N TYR A 133 -3.79 1.10 11.09
CA TYR A 133 -5.02 0.73 11.80
C TYR A 133 -5.05 1.26 13.25
N ASN A 134 -3.94 1.18 13.97
CA ASN A 134 -3.83 1.68 15.33
C ASN A 134 -3.93 3.21 15.40
N ALA A 135 -3.71 3.92 14.30
CA ALA A 135 -3.92 5.36 14.21
C ALA A 135 -5.40 5.75 14.01
N LEU A 136 -6.31 4.79 13.78
CA LEU A 136 -7.76 5.02 13.75
C LEU A 136 -8.35 5.11 15.16
N ASN A 137 -9.42 5.90 15.31
CA ASN A 137 -10.21 5.93 16.54
C ASN A 137 -11.11 4.68 16.67
N VAL A 138 -11.80 4.54 17.81
CA VAL A 138 -12.59 3.34 18.12
C VAL A 138 -13.68 3.05 17.09
N THR A 139 -14.42 4.08 16.65
CA THR A 139 -15.51 3.94 15.67
C THR A 139 -14.97 3.60 14.28
N GLU A 140 -13.91 4.28 13.86
CA GLU A 140 -13.23 4.01 12.59
C GLU A 140 -12.66 2.59 12.52
N ARG A 141 -12.09 2.09 13.62
CA ARG A 141 -11.61 0.71 13.69
C ARG A 141 -12.74 -0.29 13.50
N ALA A 142 -13.88 -0.08 14.16
CA ALA A 142 -15.04 -0.96 13.98
C ALA A 142 -15.53 -0.94 12.53
N MET A 143 -15.63 0.25 11.92
CA MET A 143 -15.99 0.39 10.50
C MET A 143 -14.99 -0.29 9.57
N PHE A 144 -13.69 -0.16 9.80
CA PHE A 144 -12.66 -0.83 9.01
C PHE A 144 -12.83 -2.36 9.04
N LEU A 145 -13.06 -2.94 10.23
CA LEU A 145 -13.26 -4.38 10.40
C LEU A 145 -14.52 -4.87 9.68
N ASP A 146 -15.62 -4.13 9.82
CA ASP A 146 -16.87 -4.44 9.11
C ASP A 146 -16.70 -4.37 7.60
N ILE A 147 -15.94 -3.40 7.09
CA ILE A 147 -15.60 -3.32 5.66
C ILE A 147 -14.81 -4.56 5.24
N ALA A 148 -13.74 -4.90 5.98
CA ALA A 148 -12.88 -6.05 5.65
C ALA A 148 -13.67 -7.38 5.61
N CYS A 149 -14.65 -7.53 6.49
CA CYS A 149 -15.46 -8.73 6.61
C CYS A 149 -16.61 -8.77 5.59
N PHE A 150 -17.35 -7.67 5.43
CA PHE A 150 -18.68 -7.71 4.82
C PHE A 150 -18.87 -6.76 3.63
N PHE A 151 -18.19 -5.62 3.57
CA PHE A 151 -18.56 -4.53 2.65
C PHE A 151 -17.58 -4.30 1.49
N ILE A 152 -16.62 -5.19 1.24
CA ILE A 152 -15.79 -5.12 0.03
C ILE A 152 -16.66 -5.34 -1.21
N GLY A 153 -16.63 -4.40 -2.16
CA GLY A 153 -17.41 -4.44 -3.39
C GLY A 153 -18.83 -3.84 -3.27
N GLU A 154 -19.23 -3.44 -2.08
CA GLU A 154 -20.50 -2.75 -1.83
C GLU A 154 -20.41 -1.27 -2.20
N ASP A 155 -21.58 -0.66 -2.41
CA ASP A 155 -21.74 0.76 -2.71
C ASP A 155 -21.37 1.63 -1.49
N VAL A 156 -20.57 2.67 -1.71
CA VAL A 156 -20.02 3.53 -0.66
C VAL A 156 -21.13 4.24 0.12
N ASP A 157 -22.11 4.83 -0.57
CA ASP A 157 -23.19 5.59 0.05
C ASP A 157 -24.06 4.71 0.95
N SER A 158 -24.27 3.46 0.54
CA SER A 158 -25.00 2.47 1.31
C SER A 158 -24.30 2.12 2.63
N VAL A 159 -22.97 1.94 2.60
CA VAL A 159 -22.18 1.57 3.78
C VAL A 159 -22.02 2.73 4.75
N ILE A 160 -21.83 3.95 4.23
CA ILE A 160 -21.75 5.17 5.04
C ILE A 160 -23.01 5.36 5.90
N ARG A 161 -24.20 5.01 5.38
CA ARG A 161 -25.47 5.19 6.09
C ARG A 161 -25.69 4.23 7.27
N ILE A 162 -24.84 3.20 7.43
CA ILE A 162 -24.92 2.25 8.54
C ILE A 162 -24.44 2.89 9.85
N TRP A 163 -23.59 3.92 9.77
CA TRP A 163 -22.92 4.51 10.92
C TRP A 163 -23.36 5.96 11.16
N ASP A 164 -23.58 6.35 12.42
CA ASP A 164 -24.00 7.71 12.81
C ASP A 164 -23.03 8.81 12.32
N ASN A 165 -21.73 8.51 12.25
CA ASN A 165 -20.68 9.35 11.69
C ASN A 165 -20.00 8.70 10.47
N GLY A 166 -20.77 7.98 9.66
CA GLY A 166 -20.25 7.13 8.59
C GLY A 166 -19.40 7.87 7.56
N LEU A 167 -19.82 9.07 7.16
CA LEU A 167 -19.11 9.86 6.14
C LEU A 167 -17.71 10.24 6.62
N CYS A 168 -17.63 10.86 7.81
CA CYS A 168 -16.36 11.27 8.40
C CYS A 168 -15.46 10.07 8.70
N GLY A 169 -16.01 9.00 9.28
CA GLY A 169 -15.24 7.79 9.59
C GLY A 169 -14.68 7.13 8.33
N PHE A 170 -15.49 7.01 7.28
CA PHE A 170 -15.06 6.44 6.00
C PHE A 170 -13.94 7.28 5.37
N GLN A 171 -14.09 8.61 5.35
CA GLN A 171 -13.09 9.51 4.80
C GLN A 171 -11.77 9.44 5.58
N ASN A 172 -11.80 9.37 6.91
CA ASN A 172 -10.61 9.22 7.74
C ASN A 172 -9.86 7.90 7.48
N ILE A 173 -10.60 6.80 7.27
CA ILE A 173 -9.99 5.50 6.91
C ILE A 173 -9.36 5.59 5.51
N GLN A 174 -10.05 6.25 4.57
CA GLN A 174 -9.54 6.48 3.22
C GLN A 174 -8.28 7.36 3.21
N ASP A 175 -8.23 8.42 4.02
CA ASP A 175 -7.08 9.34 4.09
C ASP A 175 -5.82 8.67 4.68
N LYS A 176 -6.00 7.59 5.44
CA LYS A 176 -4.92 6.70 5.89
C LYS A 176 -4.57 5.60 4.89
N CYS A 177 -5.12 5.66 3.68
CA CYS A 177 -4.92 4.69 2.59
C CYS A 177 -5.25 3.24 3.00
N LEU A 178 -6.21 3.07 3.91
CA LEU A 178 -6.65 1.75 4.39
C LEU A 178 -7.80 1.16 3.56
N ILE A 179 -8.47 2.01 2.78
CA ILE A 179 -9.52 1.63 1.83
C ILE A 179 -9.39 2.48 0.56
N GLU A 180 -9.92 1.95 -0.54
CA GLU A 180 -9.96 2.59 -1.84
C GLU A 180 -11.39 2.60 -2.38
N ILE A 181 -11.67 3.47 -3.35
CA ILE A 181 -12.96 3.51 -4.05
C ILE A 181 -12.72 3.25 -5.53
N ASN A 182 -13.47 2.31 -6.11
CA ASN A 182 -13.62 2.24 -7.55
C ASN A 182 -14.49 3.40 -8.03
N LYS A 183 -13.85 4.49 -8.48
CA LYS A 183 -14.55 5.71 -8.92
C LYS A 183 -15.58 5.48 -10.03
N ASN A 184 -15.41 4.43 -10.86
CA ASN A 184 -16.33 4.14 -11.95
C ASN A 184 -17.64 3.48 -11.47
N GLU A 185 -17.58 2.77 -10.34
CA GLU A 185 -18.69 1.93 -9.86
C GLU A 185 -19.22 2.37 -8.49
N ASN A 186 -18.58 3.38 -7.86
CA ASN A 186 -18.82 3.79 -6.48
C ASN A 186 -18.69 2.64 -5.46
N LYS A 187 -17.79 1.68 -5.74
CA LYS A 187 -17.63 0.48 -4.94
C LYS A 187 -16.39 0.51 -4.06
N ILE A 188 -16.55 0.02 -2.83
CA ILE A 188 -15.45 -0.09 -1.87
C ILE A 188 -14.44 -1.15 -2.34
N LYS A 189 -13.16 -0.80 -2.27
CA LYS A 189 -12.03 -1.69 -2.46
C LYS A 189 -11.15 -1.67 -1.22
N MET A 190 -10.52 -2.80 -0.94
CA MET A 190 -9.52 -2.94 0.12
C MET A 190 -8.44 -3.88 -0.39
N HIS A 191 -7.18 -3.53 -0.16
CA HIS A 191 -6.06 -4.38 -0.52
C HIS A 191 -6.14 -5.72 0.21
N ASP A 192 -5.79 -6.84 -0.45
CA ASP A 192 -5.93 -8.19 0.10
C ASP A 192 -5.26 -8.35 1.47
N HIS A 193 -4.04 -7.84 1.64
CA HIS A 193 -3.37 -7.86 2.95
C HIS A 193 -4.09 -7.07 4.06
N LEU A 194 -4.78 -5.97 3.73
CA LEU A 194 -5.56 -5.20 4.72
C LEU A 194 -6.84 -5.93 5.09
N ARG A 195 -7.51 -6.55 4.09
CA ARG A 195 -8.67 -7.40 4.29
C ARG A 195 -8.32 -8.59 5.18
N ASP A 196 -7.25 -9.31 4.84
CA ASP A 196 -6.85 -10.51 5.56
C ASP A 196 -6.41 -10.15 6.99
N MET A 197 -5.69 -9.03 7.17
CA MET A 197 -5.42 -8.49 8.51
C MET A 197 -6.71 -8.22 9.29
N GLY A 198 -7.68 -7.53 8.68
CA GLY A 198 -8.94 -7.17 9.35
C GLY A 198 -9.77 -8.39 9.75
N ARG A 199 -9.77 -9.45 8.93
CA ARG A 199 -10.48 -10.71 9.22
C ARG A 199 -9.80 -11.56 10.31
N ASP A 200 -8.51 -11.35 10.53
CA ASP A 200 -7.71 -12.01 11.57
C ASP A 200 -7.69 -11.25 12.90
N LEU A 201 -8.38 -10.11 13.02
CA LEU A 201 -8.50 -9.30 14.24
C LEU A 201 -9.85 -9.52 14.90
#